data_AF-A0A060C4P2-F1
#
_entry.id   AF-A0A060C4P2-F1
#
_cell.length_a   1.000
_cell.length_b   1.000
_cell.length_c   1.000
_cell.angle_alpha   90.00
_cell.angle_beta   90.00
_cell.angle_gamma   90.00
#
_symmetry.space_group_name_H-M   'P 1'
#
loop_
_entity.id
_entity.type
_entity.pdbx_description
1 polymer ?
#
loop_
_entity_poly.entity_id
_entity_poly.type
_entity_poly.pdbx_seq_one_letter_code
_entity_poly.pdbx_strand_id
1 'polypeptide(L)' 'MGGGVPVVHGVPDGGGVAGAGQGYMFQKDLYYGVQQFIDKEPNYGGIAIWDRYYDKKANYSGEG' A
#
# COMPACT_ATOMS: atom_id res chain seq x y z
N MET A 1 6.19 21.61 4.44
CA MET A 1 5.35 20.64 3.72
C MET A 1 5.22 19.40 4.61
N GLY A 2 4.03 19.13 5.15
CA GLY A 2 3.82 18.01 6.08
C GLY A 2 3.83 16.68 5.31
N GLY A 3 4.75 15.78 5.65
CA GLY A 3 4.79 14.43 5.08
C GLY A 3 3.61 13.62 5.60
N GLY A 4 2.73 13.20 4.69
CA GLY A 4 1.65 12.27 4.99
C GLY A 4 2.09 10.83 4.74
N VAL A 5 1.64 9.90 5.57
CA VAL A 5 1.82 8.45 5.34
C VAL A 5 0.86 8.02 4.23
N PRO A 6 1.35 7.48 3.09
CA PRO A 6 0.46 6.90 2.08
C PRO A 6 -0.26 5.67 2.64
N VAL A 7 -1.57 5.61 2.40
CA VAL A 7 -2.40 4.44 2.72
C VAL A 7 -2.61 3.63 1.45
N VAL A 8 -2.23 2.36 1.47
CA VAL A 8 -2.45 1.42 0.37
C VAL A 8 -3.45 0.36 0.79
N HIS A 9 -4.39 0.06 -0.10
CA HIS A 9 -5.36 -0.99 0.16
C HIS A 9 -4.76 -2.37 -0.13
N GLY A 10 -4.88 -3.32 0.80
CA GLY A 10 -4.36 -4.69 0.64
C GLY A 10 -5.31 -5.63 -0.13
N VAL A 11 -6.21 -5.09 -0.96
CA VAL A 11 -7.36 -5.83 -1.52
C VAL A 11 -6.90 -6.83 -2.61
N PRO A 12 -7.25 -8.11 -2.54
CA PRO A 12 -7.02 -9.04 -3.65
C PRO A 12 -7.91 -8.66 -4.83
N ASP A 13 -7.32 -8.61 -6.03
CA ASP A 13 -8.02 -8.38 -7.29
C ASP A 13 -9.31 -9.22 -7.37
N GLY A 14 -10.46 -8.55 -7.34
CA GLY A 14 -11.78 -9.16 -7.46
C GLY A 14 -12.72 -8.92 -6.27
N GLY A 15 -12.23 -8.40 -5.14
CA GLY A 15 -13.08 -8.05 -3.99
C GLY A 15 -13.52 -6.59 -4.01
N GLY A 16 -14.56 -6.25 -4.76
CA GLY A 16 -15.14 -4.90 -4.79
C GLY A 16 -15.63 -4.42 -3.42
N VAL A 17 -14.77 -3.74 -2.66
CA VAL A 17 -15.19 -2.77 -1.65
C VAL A 17 -15.33 -1.43 -2.36
N ALA A 18 -16.53 -0.86 -2.30
CA ALA A 18 -16.84 0.47 -2.83
C ALA A 18 -15.86 1.50 -2.24
N GLY A 19 -14.78 1.82 -2.99
CA GLY A 19 -13.70 2.71 -2.59
C GLY A 19 -12.28 2.22 -2.89
N ALA A 20 -12.03 0.91 -3.10
CA ALA A 20 -10.68 0.39 -3.32
C ALA A 20 -10.18 0.44 -4.79
N GLY A 21 -11.07 0.71 -5.75
CA GLY A 21 -10.73 0.68 -7.18
C GLY A 21 -9.78 1.79 -7.67
N GLN A 22 -9.50 2.83 -6.87
CA GLN A 22 -8.63 3.95 -7.27
C GLN A 22 -7.36 4.10 -6.43
N GLY A 23 -7.18 3.30 -5.38
CA GLY A 23 -6.02 3.40 -4.46
C GLY A 23 -5.29 2.08 -4.23
N TYR A 24 -5.63 1.04 -5.01
CA TYR A 24 -4.91 -0.23 -4.99
C TYR A 24 -3.68 -0.16 -5.90
N MET A 25 -2.54 -0.69 -5.42
CA MET A 25 -1.35 -0.93 -6.24
C MET A 25 -0.82 -2.32 -5.90
N PHE A 26 -0.38 -3.08 -6.90
CA PHE A 26 0.38 -4.29 -6.63
C PHE A 26 1.70 -3.96 -5.93
N GLN A 27 2.14 -4.86 -5.06
CA GLN A 27 3.39 -4.71 -4.28
C GLN A 27 4.60 -4.40 -5.19
N LYS A 28 4.68 -5.04 -6.36
CA LYS A 28 5.73 -4.78 -7.37
C LYS A 28 5.68 -3.35 -7.90
N ASP A 29 4.48 -2.84 -8.17
CA ASP A 29 4.28 -1.53 -8.79
C ASP A 29 4.49 -0.41 -7.76
N LEU A 30 4.09 -0.66 -6.52
CA LEU A 30 4.42 0.19 -5.38
C LEU A 30 5.95 0.27 -5.18
N TYR A 31 6.63 -0.88 -5.17
CA TYR A 31 8.07 -0.93 -4.95
C TYR A 31 8.85 -0.21 -6.05
N TYR A 32 8.67 -0.61 -7.31
CA TYR A 32 9.44 -0.08 -8.43
C TYR A 32 8.97 1.30 -8.92
N GLY A 33 7.71 1.65 -8.70
CA GLY A 33 7.13 2.90 -9.18
C GLY A 33 7.22 4.06 -8.19
N VAL A 34 7.22 3.78 -6.88
CA VAL A 34 7.05 4.82 -5.86
C VAL A 34 8.05 4.68 -4.72
N GLN A 35 8.10 3.51 -4.07
CA GLN A 35 8.82 3.28 -2.82
C GLN A 35 10.31 3.65 -2.91
N GLN A 36 10.97 3.27 -4.00
CA GLN A 36 12.40 3.57 -4.23
C GLN A 36 12.75 5.06 -4.25
N PHE A 37 11.77 5.93 -4.53
CA PHE A 37 11.93 7.37 -4.56
C PHE A 37 11.62 7.97 -3.20
N ILE A 38 10.48 7.62 -2.62
CA ILE A 38 10.00 8.21 -1.36
C ILE A 38 10.76 7.73 -0.13
N ASP A 39 11.40 6.55 -0.16
CA ASP A 39 12.29 6.06 0.91
C ASP A 39 13.49 6.98 1.18
N LYS A 40 13.85 7.81 0.20
CA LYS A 40 14.98 8.74 0.32
C LYS A 40 14.57 10.08 0.92
N GLU A 41 13.27 10.34 1.02
CA GLU A 41 12.76 11.60 1.53
C GLU A 41 12.78 11.61 3.07
N PRO A 42 13.34 12.66 3.70
CA PRO A 42 13.54 12.70 5.15
C PRO A 42 12.23 12.76 5.95
N ASN A 43 11.10 12.98 5.29
CA ASN A 43 9.77 13.06 5.89
C ASN A 43 8.91 11.81 5.62
N TYR A 44 9.48 10.76 5.03
CA TYR A 44 8.76 9.53 4.75
C TYR A 44 8.76 8.57 5.95
N GLY A 45 7.58 8.16 6.40
CA GLY A 45 7.37 7.34 7.60
C GLY A 45 6.96 5.89 7.33
N GLY A 46 6.96 5.44 6.08
CA GLY A 46 6.48 4.12 5.66
C GLY A 46 5.06 4.15 5.08
N ILE A 47 4.44 2.97 4.97
CA ILE A 47 3.14 2.74 4.33
C ILE A 47 2.17 2.19 5.36
N ALA A 48 0.94 2.69 5.37
CA ALA A 48 -0.15 2.06 6.10
C ALA A 48 -0.96 1.16 5.15
N ILE A 49 -1.18 -0.10 5.53
CA ILE A 49 -2.00 -1.04 4.75
C ILE A 49 -3.39 -1.14 5.35
N TRP A 50 -4.42 -0.86 4.55
CA TRP A 50 -5.81 -1.03 4.95
C TRP A 50 -6.46 -2.21 4.20
N ASP A 51 -6.99 -3.24 4.84
CA ASP A 51 -6.97 -3.60 6.27
C ASP A 51 -6.18 -4.91 6.49
N ARG A 52 -6.02 -5.32 7.76
CA ARG A 52 -5.28 -6.55 8.11
C ARG A 52 -5.94 -7.83 7.57
N TYR A 53 -7.26 -7.82 7.35
CA TYR A 53 -7.96 -8.99 6.81
C TYR A 53 -7.53 -9.26 5.38
N TYR A 54 -7.50 -8.22 4.55
CA TYR A 54 -7.06 -8.33 3.17
C TYR A 54 -5.55 -8.44 3.03
N ASP A 55 -4.78 -7.75 3.88
CA ASP A 55 -3.32 -7.91 3.95
C ASP A 55 -2.90 -9.38 4.14
N LYS A 56 -3.55 -10.10 5.07
CA LYS A 56 -3.30 -11.54 5.28
C LYS A 56 -3.71 -12.40 4.09
N LYS A 57 -4.84 -12.09 3.45
CA LYS A 57 -5.32 -12.85 2.28
C LYS A 57 -4.41 -12.70 1.07
N ALA A 58 -3.87 -11.50 0.86
CA ALA A 58 -3.03 -11.17 -0.27
C ALA A 58 -1.53 -11.35 0.04
N ASN A 59 -1.16 -11.61 1.29
CA ASN A 59 0.21 -11.56 1.79
C ASN A 59 0.92 -10.23 1.42
N TYR A 60 0.19 -9.12 1.53
CA TYR A 60 0.60 -7.83 0.96
C TYR A 60 1.75 -7.16 1.72
N SER A 61 1.87 -7.36 3.03
CA SER A 61 3.02 -6.95 3.84
C SER A 61 4.17 -7.96 3.81
N GLY A 62 3.94 -9.18 3.32
CA GLY A 62 4.87 -10.30 3.46
C GLY A 62 4.92 -10.90 4.88
N GLU A 63 4.10 -10.40 5.82
CA GLU A 63 3.94 -10.99 7.15
C GLU A 63 2.86 -12.08 7.13
N GLY A 64 3.31 -13.32 6.93
CA GLY A 64 2.51 -14.54 7.14
C GLY A 64 2.30 -14.85 8.62
#